data_AF-A0A3C1LCH1-F1
#
_entry.id   AF-A0A3C1LCH1-F1
#
_cell.length_a   1.000
_cell.length_b   1.000
_cell.length_c   1.000
_cell.angle_alpha   90.00
_cell.angle_beta   90.00
_cell.angle_gamma   90.00
#
_symmetry.space_group_name_H-M   'P 1'
#
loop_
_entity.id
_entity.type
_entity.pdbx_description
1 polymer ?
#
loop_
_entity_poly.entity_id
_entity_poly.type
_entity_poly.pdbx_seq_one_letter_code
_entity_poly.pdbx_strand_id
1 'polypeptide(L)' 'FLKNPKQYEPQYGGWCAYAMGATGEKVEVDPETFKIVQGKLYLFYHSWVNNTLTKWNKDEVNLKNNADKHWQQIFH' A
#
# COMPACT_ATOMS: atom_id res chain seq x y z
N PHE A 1 -4.36 -27.59 1.67
CA PHE A 1 -3.60 -26.68 2.56
C PHE A 1 -2.87 -25.65 1.70
N LEU A 2 -3.08 -24.37 2.01
CA LEU A 2 -2.83 -23.20 1.17
C LEU A 2 -1.38 -23.15 0.65
N LYS A 3 -1.20 -23.51 -0.63
CA LYS A 3 0.06 -23.40 -1.34
C LYS A 3 0.36 -21.91 -1.54
N ASN A 4 1.38 -21.40 -0.83
CA ASN A 4 2.01 -20.07 -0.97
C ASN A 4 1.31 -18.89 -0.25
N PRO A 5 1.49 -18.72 1.08
CA PRO A 5 1.10 -17.48 1.76
C PRO A 5 1.79 -16.23 1.21
N LYS A 6 2.98 -16.38 0.61
CA LYS A 6 3.77 -15.29 0.00
C LYS A 6 3.07 -14.56 -1.14
N GLN A 7 2.12 -15.20 -1.83
CA GLN A 7 1.41 -14.55 -2.94
C GLN A 7 0.32 -13.57 -2.46
N TYR A 8 0.01 -13.60 -1.16
CA TYR A 8 -0.92 -12.68 -0.51
C TYR A 8 -0.20 -11.63 0.33
N GLU A 9 1.15 -11.61 0.32
CA GLU A 9 1.91 -10.62 1.07
C GLU A 9 1.70 -9.24 0.45
N PRO A 10 1.31 -8.23 1.24
CA PRO A 10 1.20 -6.87 0.76
C PRO A 10 2.54 -6.36 0.27
N GLN A 11 2.54 -5.57 -0.81
CA GLN A 11 3.75 -5.02 -1.41
C GLN A 11 4.61 -4.21 -0.42
N TYR A 12 3.95 -3.53 0.53
CA TYR A 12 4.58 -2.75 1.59
C TYR A 12 4.36 -3.38 2.96
N GLY A 13 4.37 -4.72 3.06
CA GLY A 13 4.45 -5.44 4.34
C GLY A 13 3.30 -5.18 5.32
N GLY A 14 2.12 -4.81 4.83
CA GLY A 14 0.95 -4.51 5.67
C GLY A 14 0.69 -3.01 5.88
N TRP A 15 1.53 -2.13 5.35
CA TRP A 15 1.41 -0.68 5.57
C TRP A 15 0.67 0.04 4.45
N CYS A 16 0.16 1.24 4.77
CA CYS A 16 -0.59 2.06 3.85
C CYS A 16 0.27 2.48 2.66
N ALA A 17 -0.09 2.01 1.47
CA ALA A 17 0.59 2.35 0.23
C ALA A 17 0.58 3.86 -0.03
N TYR A 18 -0.52 4.52 0.27
CA TYR A 18 -0.62 5.98 0.15
C TYR A 18 0.34 6.70 1.09
N ALA A 19 0.39 6.33 2.38
CA ALA A 19 1.30 6.97 3.33
C ALA A 19 2.76 6.70 2.96
N MET A 20 3.07 5.48 2.54
CA MET A 20 4.39 5.11 2.03
C MET A 20 4.79 5.98 0.82
N GLY A 21 3.86 6.26 -0.10
CA GLY A 21 4.12 7.08 -1.28
C GLY A 21 4.12 8.58 -1.05
N ALA A 22 3.33 9.06 -0.08
CA ALA A 22 3.16 10.47 0.20
C ALA A 22 4.23 10.99 1.17
N THR A 23 4.46 10.27 2.26
CA THR A 23 5.36 10.69 3.35
C THR A 23 6.44 9.66 3.69
N GLY A 24 6.33 8.42 3.21
CA GLY A 24 7.23 7.33 3.59
C GLY A 24 6.91 6.75 4.98
N GLU A 25 5.75 7.10 5.55
CA GLU A 25 5.37 6.67 6.88
C GLU A 25 4.66 5.31 6.88
N LYS A 26 4.86 4.57 7.97
CA LYS A 26 4.18 3.32 8.26
C LYS A 26 2.87 3.62 8.99
N VAL A 27 1.79 3.73 8.22
CA VAL A 27 0.44 3.97 8.76
C VAL A 27 -0.37 2.69 8.66
N GLU A 28 -1.14 2.40 9.72
CA GLU A 28 -2.08 1.29 9.75
C GLU A 28 -3.09 1.37 8.60
N VAL A 29 -3.63 0.23 8.22
CA VAL A 29 -4.50 0.08 7.07
C VAL A 29 -5.76 -0.64 7.46
N ASP A 30 -6.78 -0.43 6.64
CA ASP A 30 -7.99 -1.23 6.70
C ASP A 30 -7.84 -2.40 5.72
N PRO A 31 -7.87 -3.66 6.18
CA PRO A 31 -7.81 -4.81 5.30
C PRO A 31 -8.99 -4.89 4.32
N GLU A 32 -10.11 -4.21 4.57
CA GLU A 32 -11.23 -4.11 3.63
C GLU A 32 -10.95 -3.12 2.49
N THR A 33 -9.99 -2.20 2.66
CA THR A 33 -9.63 -1.21 1.64
C THR A 33 -8.27 -1.52 1.02
N PHE A 34 -8.30 -2.34 -0.02
CA PHE A 34 -7.12 -2.75 -0.76
C PHE A 34 -7.29 -2.58 -2.27
N LYS A 35 -6.16 -2.58 -2.98
CA LYS A 35 -6.10 -2.59 -4.44
C LYS A 35 -5.06 -3.58 -4.90
N ILE A 36 -5.36 -4.34 -5.94
CA ILE A 36 -4.40 -5.23 -6.58
C ILE A 36 -4.00 -4.61 -7.90
N VAL A 37 -2.71 -4.30 -8.07
CA VAL A 37 -2.16 -3.74 -9.31
C VAL A 37 -1.03 -4.64 -9.78
N GLN A 38 -1.15 -5.20 -10.99
CA GLN A 38 -0.16 -6.12 -11.57
C GLN A 38 0.20 -7.31 -10.66
N GLY A 39 -0.81 -7.86 -9.95
CA GLY A 39 -0.62 -8.98 -9.03
C GLY A 39 0.01 -8.62 -7.69
N LYS A 40 0.23 -7.33 -7.40
CA LYS A 40 0.73 -6.83 -6.12
C LYS A 40 -0.42 -6.27 -5.29
N LEU A 41 -0.51 -6.67 -4.03
CA LEU A 41 -1.52 -6.21 -3.09
C LEU A 41 -1.07 -4.91 -2.41
N TYR A 42 -1.87 -3.86 -2.53
CA TYR A 42 -1.67 -2.57 -1.89
C TYR A 42 -2.79 -2.34 -0.89
N LEU A 43 -2.42 -2.01 0.34
CA LEU A 43 -3.38 -1.73 1.41
C LEU A 43 -3.48 -0.22 1.62
N PHE A 44 -4.66 0.23 2.02
CA PHE A 44 -4.94 1.64 2.20
C PHE A 44 -5.58 1.89 3.55
N TYR A 45 -5.30 3.06 4.09
CA TYR A 45 -6.02 3.56 5.24
C TYR A 45 -7.42 3.97 4.83
N HIS A 46 -8.42 3.39 5.49
CA HIS A 46 -9.81 3.78 5.40
C HIS A 46 -10.33 4.09 6.79
N SER A 47 -11.04 5.21 6.86
CA SER A 47 -11.84 5.61 8.00
C SER A 47 -13.16 6.13 7.45
N TRP A 48 -14.19 6.14 8.29
CA TRP A 48 -15.54 6.61 7.95
C TRP A 48 -15.56 7.97 7.24
N VAL A 49 -14.57 8.83 7.52
CA VAL A 49 -14.45 10.18 6.94
C VAL A 49 -13.33 10.31 5.91
N ASN A 50 -12.39 9.37 5.82
CA ASN A 50 -11.18 9.53 5.02
C ASN A 50 -10.81 8.23 4.31
N ASN A 51 -10.81 8.27 2.98
CA ASN A 51 -10.41 7.15 2.16
C ASN A 51 -9.15 7.53 1.37
N THR A 52 -8.02 6.91 1.72
CA THR A 52 -6.75 7.16 1.03
C THR A 52 -6.65 6.48 -0.33
N LEU A 53 -7.46 5.45 -0.61
CA LEU A 53 -7.53 4.80 -1.93
C LEU A 53 -7.99 5.78 -3.01
N THR A 54 -8.92 6.68 -2.71
CA THR A 54 -9.38 7.68 -3.69
C THR A 54 -8.29 8.69 -4.00
N LYS A 55 -7.49 9.09 -3.00
CA LYS A 55 -6.32 9.95 -3.18
C LYS A 55 -5.23 9.24 -3.98
N TRP A 56 -4.99 7.97 -3.67
CA TRP A 56 -4.07 7.12 -4.42
C TRP A 56 -4.46 7.02 -5.90
N ASN A 57 -5.73 6.76 -6.20
CA ASN A 57 -6.20 6.62 -7.58
C ASN A 57 -6.01 7.89 -8.43
N LYS A 58 -5.88 9.08 -7.81
CA LYS A 58 -5.62 10.33 -8.53
C LYS A 58 -4.17 10.43 -9.04
N ASP A 59 -3.22 9.97 -8.24
CA ASP A 59 -1.77 10.11 -8.50
C ASP A 59 -1.02 8.77 -8.33
N GLU A 60 -1.67 7.67 -8.70
CA GLU A 60 -1.21 6.31 -8.43
C GLU A 60 0.21 6.07 -8.92
N VAL A 61 0.53 6.51 -10.14
CA VAL A 61 1.84 6.28 -10.75
C VAL A 61 2.95 6.95 -9.95
N ASN A 62 2.74 8.20 -9.54
CA ASN A 62 3.73 8.97 -8.78
C ASN A 62 3.86 8.43 -7.36
N LEU A 63 2.73 8.18 -6.69
CA LEU A 63 2.70 7.66 -5.33
C LEU A 63 3.33 6.27 -5.25
N LYS A 64 3.05 5.39 -6.21
CA LYS A 64 3.68 4.07 -6.29
C LYS A 64 5.19 4.18 -6.46
N ASN A 65 5.67 5.02 -7.37
CA ASN A 65 7.11 5.20 -7.57
C ASN A 65 7.80 5.74 -6.31
N ASN A 66 7.17 6.66 -5.59
CA ASN A 66 7.70 7.18 -4.33
C ASN A 66 7.64 6.13 -3.21
N ALA A 67 6.53 5.39 -3.13
CA ALA A 67 6.35 4.33 -2.14
C ALA A 67 7.39 3.23 -2.31
N ASP A 68 7.67 2.83 -3.55
CA ASP A 68 8.70 1.85 -3.86
C ASP A 68 10.10 2.35 -3.42
N LYS A 69 10.42 3.64 -3.62
CA LYS A 69 11.68 4.24 -3.17
C LYS A 69 11.80 4.28 -1.65
N HIS A 70 10.78 4.79 -0.95
CA HIS A 70 10.79 4.84 0.52
C HIS A 70 10.83 3.44 1.13
N TRP A 71 10.08 2.51 0.55
CA TRP A 71 10.09 1.12 0.99
C TRP A 71 11.47 0.47 0.85
N GLN A 72 12.14 0.70 -0.28
CA GLN A 72 13.52 0.27 -0.47
C GLN A 72 14.46 0.86 0.58
N GLN A 73 14.30 2.13 0.96
CA GLN A 73 15.13 2.75 2.00
C GLN A 73 14.88 2.18 3.40
N ILE A 74 13.65 1.78 3.72
CA ILE A 74 13.29 1.23 5.03
C ILE A 74 13.80 -0.20 5.22
N PHE A 75 13.88 -0.98 4.13
CA PHE A 75 14.27 -2.40 4.15
C PHE A 75 15.66 -2.68 3.56
N HIS A 76 16.45 -1.64 3.28
CA HIS A 76 17.88 -1.75 2.94
C HIS A 76 18.72 -1.80 4.21
#